data_AF-A0A2P6PUM4-F1
#
_entry.id   AF-A0A2P6PUM4-F1
#
_cell.length_a   1.000
_cell.length_b   1.000
_cell.length_c   1.000
_cell.angle_alpha   90.00
_cell.angle_beta   90.00
_cell.angle_gamma   90.00
#
_symmetry.space_group_name_H-M   'P 1'
#
loop_
_entity.id
_entity.type
_entity.pdbx_description
1 polymer ?
#
loop_
_entity_poly.entity_id
_entity_poly.type
_entity_poly.pdbx_seq_one_letter_code
_entity_poly.pdbx_strand_id
1 'polypeptide(L)'
;MGETMAHEMMHAWFYLQGCRGKLERSVEEGICSLMGYMWMEWFCTSGVDSFYKTSVQVQYTKDLKDYMAHCMERNQDKIYGQGFRDAIKAVSKFGFNYTVDYIVENKCLPCEMDPAPLQCRGCAVM
;
A
#
# COMPACT_ATOMS: atom_id res chain seq x y z
N MET A 1 -8.66 4.53 11.68
CA MET A 1 -7.67 5.34 12.44
C MET A 1 -6.25 4.94 12.08
N GLY A 2 -5.80 3.69 12.26
CA GLY A 2 -4.43 3.33 11.88
C GLY A 2 -4.18 3.28 10.37
N GLU A 3 -5.20 3.04 9.55
CA GLU A 3 -5.14 3.12 8.08
C GLU A 3 -4.65 4.49 7.62
N THR A 4 -5.33 5.55 8.07
CA THR A 4 -4.97 6.93 7.79
C THR A 4 -3.58 7.26 8.31
N MET A 5 -3.20 6.77 9.50
CA MET A 5 -1.84 6.97 10.00
C MET A 5 -0.80 6.28 9.11
N ALA A 6 -1.06 5.06 8.63
CA ALA A 6 -0.16 4.34 7.74
C ALA A 6 -0.01 5.05 6.38
N HIS A 7 -1.10 5.62 5.85
CA HIS A 7 -1.08 6.48 4.66
C HIS A 7 -0.18 7.71 4.87
N GLU A 8 -0.39 8.48 5.94
CA GLU A 8 0.40 9.69 6.22
C GLU A 8 1.86 9.38 6.56
N MET A 9 2.12 8.25 7.22
CA MET A 9 3.49 7.79 7.48
C MET A 9 4.23 7.47 6.18
N MET A 10 3.54 7.00 5.14
CA MET A 10 4.16 6.76 3.84
C MET A 10 4.57 8.07 3.16
N HIS A 11 3.72 9.11 3.22
CA HIS A 11 4.11 10.47 2.78
C HIS A 11 5.33 10.98 3.54
N ALA A 12 5.33 10.83 4.87
CA ALA A 12 6.45 11.23 5.71
C ALA A 12 7.73 10.45 5.35
N TRP A 13 7.63 9.16 5.04
CA TRP A 13 8.77 8.37 4.59
C TRP A 13 9.34 8.90 3.27
N PHE A 14 8.51 9.16 2.25
CA PHE A 14 8.99 9.76 1.00
C PHE A 14 9.59 11.15 1.18
N TYR A 15 9.06 11.94 2.11
CA TYR A 15 9.67 13.21 2.49
C TYR A 15 11.12 13.00 2.96
N LEU A 16 11.35 12.02 3.84
CA LEU A 16 12.69 11.68 4.34
C LEU A 16 13.61 11.12 3.24
N GLN A 17 13.06 10.45 2.23
CA GLN A 17 13.82 10.00 1.04
C GLN A 17 14.09 11.13 0.03
N GLY A 18 13.74 12.38 0.35
CA GLY A 18 13.98 13.53 -0.53
C GLY A 18 13.06 13.56 -1.76
N CYS A 19 11.90 12.88 -1.69
CA CYS A 19 10.88 12.84 -2.74
C CYS A 19 9.83 13.95 -2.63
N ARG A 20 9.91 14.85 -1.63
CA ARG A 20 8.94 15.93 -1.40
C ARG A 20 8.69 16.75 -2.68
N GLY A 21 7.46 16.70 -3.19
CA GLY A 21 7.05 17.45 -4.38
C GLY A 21 7.72 17.02 -5.69
N LYS A 22 8.35 15.83 -5.71
CA LYS A 22 9.02 15.28 -6.90
C LYS A 22 8.26 14.12 -7.53
N LEU A 23 7.29 13.55 -6.82
CA LEU A 23 6.45 12.49 -7.33
C LEU A 23 5.23 13.09 -8.01
N GLU A 24 4.79 12.44 -9.08
CA GLU A 24 3.48 12.73 -9.64
C GLU A 24 2.41 12.30 -8.62
N ARG A 25 1.33 13.07 -8.52
CA ARG A 25 0.34 12.91 -7.44
C ARG A 25 -0.27 11.51 -7.46
N SER A 26 -0.58 10.94 -8.62
CA SER A 26 -1.15 9.58 -8.68
C SER A 26 -0.18 8.50 -8.19
N VAL A 27 1.14 8.66 -8.43
CA VAL A 27 2.16 7.76 -7.88
C VAL A 27 2.23 7.86 -6.36
N GLU A 28 2.33 9.08 -5.83
CA GLU A 28 2.48 9.33 -4.39
C GLU A 28 1.22 8.88 -3.61
N GLU A 29 0.05 9.38 -4.00
CA GLU A 29 -1.22 9.04 -3.35
C GLU A 29 -1.57 7.55 -3.53
N GLY A 30 -1.22 6.96 -4.68
CA GLY A 30 -1.49 5.57 -5.00
C GLY A 30 -0.79 4.60 -4.06
N ILE A 31 0.52 4.76 -3.87
CA ILE A 31 1.30 3.91 -2.97
C ILE A 31 1.02 4.22 -1.49
N CYS A 32 0.71 5.47 -1.11
CA CYS A 32 0.30 5.83 0.24
C CYS A 32 -1.06 5.20 0.61
N SER A 33 -2.01 5.22 -0.32
CA SER A 33 -3.30 4.52 -0.17
C SER A 33 -3.11 3.00 -0.07
N LEU A 34 -2.18 2.43 -0.84
CA LEU A 34 -1.84 1.01 -0.72
C LEU A 34 -1.23 0.65 0.64
N MET A 35 -0.39 1.52 1.22
CA MET A 35 0.12 1.31 2.58
C MET A 35 -1.01 1.30 3.62
N GLY A 36 -1.98 2.20 3.50
CA GLY A 36 -3.19 2.21 4.33
C GLY A 36 -3.98 0.89 4.23
N TYR A 37 -4.17 0.40 2.99
CA TYR A 37 -4.80 -0.89 2.72
C TYR A 37 -4.05 -2.07 3.37
N MET A 38 -2.73 -2.15 3.17
CA MET A 38 -1.89 -3.21 3.72
C MET A 38 -1.91 -3.20 5.26
N TRP A 39 -1.93 -2.01 5.87
CA TRP A 39 -2.12 -1.89 7.32
C TRP A 39 -3.47 -2.46 7.76
N MET A 40 -4.55 -2.19 7.03
CA MET A 40 -5.86 -2.75 7.38
C MET A 40 -5.93 -4.27 7.20
N GLU A 41 -5.32 -4.79 6.15
CA GLU A 41 -5.21 -6.23 5.94
C GLU A 41 -4.45 -6.90 7.09
N TRP A 42 -3.30 -6.35 7.47
CA TRP A 42 -2.54 -6.84 8.62
C TRP A 42 -3.36 -6.73 9.92
N PHE A 43 -4.00 -5.59 10.17
CA PHE A 43 -4.78 -5.37 11.39
C PHE A 43 -5.94 -6.36 11.54
N CYS A 44 -6.63 -6.67 10.45
CA CYS A 44 -7.72 -7.66 10.41
C CYS A 44 -7.24 -9.11 10.61
N THR A 45 -6.02 -9.43 10.18
CA THR A 45 -5.50 -10.81 10.16
C THR A 45 -4.59 -11.15 11.34
N SER A 46 -3.87 -10.17 11.89
CA SER A 46 -2.92 -10.32 13.00
C SER A 46 -3.56 -10.65 14.34
N GLY A 47 -4.90 -10.71 14.41
CA GLY A 47 -5.62 -11.10 15.62
C GLY A 47 -5.48 -10.12 16.79
N VAL A 48 -4.78 -9.00 16.59
CA VAL A 48 -4.63 -7.92 17.58
C VAL A 48 -6.02 -7.42 17.98
N ASP A 49 -6.99 -7.46 17.07
CA ASP A 49 -8.40 -7.19 17.39
C ASP A 49 -9.09 -8.30 18.21
N SER A 50 -8.73 -9.57 18.02
CA SER A 50 -9.46 -10.71 18.63
C SER A 50 -9.31 -10.80 20.15
N PHE A 51 -8.25 -10.23 20.72
CA PHE A 51 -8.01 -10.24 22.17
C PHE A 51 -8.83 -9.19 22.93
N TYR A 52 -9.29 -8.13 22.26
CA TYR A 52 -9.95 -6.99 22.91
C TYR A 52 -11.32 -6.63 22.31
N LYS A 53 -11.74 -7.29 21.22
CA LYS A 53 -12.98 -6.99 20.50
C LYS A 53 -13.95 -8.16 20.48
N THR A 54 -15.23 -7.82 20.47
CA THR A 54 -16.31 -8.80 20.30
C THR A 54 -16.34 -9.33 18.86
N SER A 55 -16.94 -10.50 18.65
CA SER A 55 -17.13 -11.08 17.31
C SER A 55 -17.80 -10.13 16.32
N VAL A 56 -18.72 -9.27 16.80
CA VAL A 56 -19.40 -8.23 16.01
C VAL A 56 -18.43 -7.17 15.51
N GLN A 57 -17.51 -6.70 16.36
CA GLN A 57 -16.53 -5.68 15.98
C GLN A 57 -15.47 -6.23 15.03
N VAL A 58 -15.10 -7.52 15.17
CA VAL A 58 -14.22 -8.20 14.20
C VAL A 58 -14.88 -8.27 12.83
N GLN A 59 -16.17 -8.66 12.77
CA GLN A 59 -16.90 -8.72 11.51
C GLN A 59 -17.04 -7.33 10.87
N TYR A 60 -17.41 -6.32 11.66
CA TYR A 60 -17.49 -4.92 11.19
C TYR A 60 -16.18 -4.44 10.57
N THR A 61 -15.03 -4.77 11.17
CA THR A 61 -13.72 -4.33 10.66
C THR A 61 -13.37 -5.04 9.35
N LYS A 62 -13.75 -6.31 9.19
CA LYS A 62 -13.62 -7.03 7.91
C LYS A 62 -14.49 -6.41 6.82
N ASP A 63 -15.76 -6.17 7.12
CA ASP A 63 -16.71 -5.58 6.17
C ASP A 63 -16.26 -4.17 5.75
N LEU A 64 -15.72 -3.38 6.68
CA LEU A 64 -15.15 -2.06 6.41
C LEU A 64 -13.93 -2.15 5.48
N LYS A 65 -13.02 -3.10 5.71
CA LYS A 65 -11.85 -3.33 4.84
C LYS A 65 -12.31 -3.71 3.43
N ASP A 66 -13.25 -4.63 3.31
CA ASP A 66 -13.75 -5.09 2.00
C ASP A 66 -14.49 -3.97 1.26
N TYR A 67 -15.25 -3.14 1.99
CA TYR A 67 -15.86 -1.93 1.45
C TYR A 67 -14.81 -0.92 0.97
N MET A 68 -13.76 -0.64 1.76
CA MET A 68 -12.68 0.27 1.38
C MET A 68 -11.93 -0.24 0.14
N ALA A 69 -11.60 -1.52 0.08
CA ALA A 69 -10.99 -2.17 -1.07
C ALA A 69 -11.85 -1.99 -2.32
N HIS A 70 -13.15 -2.32 -2.21
CA HIS A 70 -14.12 -2.16 -3.28
C HIS A 70 -14.27 -0.71 -3.75
N CYS A 71 -14.31 0.24 -2.81
CA CYS A 71 -14.37 1.66 -3.11
C CYS A 71 -13.13 2.13 -3.86
N MET A 72 -11.93 1.72 -3.46
CA MET A 72 -10.68 2.11 -4.13
C MET A 72 -10.53 1.46 -5.51
N GLU A 73 -10.85 0.17 -5.63
CA GLU A 73 -10.83 -0.55 -6.91
C GLU A 73 -11.79 0.07 -7.94
N ARG A 74 -13.00 0.44 -7.49
CA ARG A 74 -14.05 1.01 -8.33
C ARG A 74 -14.06 2.53 -8.36
N ASN A 75 -13.13 3.19 -7.67
CA ASN A 75 -13.02 4.64 -7.71
C ASN A 75 -12.69 5.08 -9.14
N GLN A 76 -13.59 5.85 -9.75
CA GLN A 76 -13.44 6.39 -11.10
C GLN A 76 -12.53 7.64 -11.12
N ASP A 77 -12.15 8.16 -9.95
CA ASP A 77 -11.18 9.24 -9.86
C ASP A 77 -9.82 8.77 -10.42
N LYS A 78 -9.29 9.52 -11.39
CA LYS A 78 -8.05 9.16 -12.08
C LYS A 78 -6.81 9.29 -11.19
N ILE A 79 -6.84 10.13 -10.16
CA ILE A 79 -5.66 10.36 -9.31
C ILE A 79 -5.68 9.34 -8.17
N TYR A 80 -6.81 9.22 -7.46
CA TYR A 80 -6.92 8.33 -6.30
C TYR A 80 -7.21 6.88 -6.69
N GLY A 81 -8.04 6.65 -7.71
CA GLY A 81 -8.40 5.30 -8.15
C GLY A 81 -7.35 4.65 -9.05
N GLN A 82 -6.84 5.36 -10.07
CA GLN A 82 -5.85 4.78 -10.98
C GLN A 82 -4.49 4.60 -10.30
N GLY A 83 -4.03 5.60 -9.53
CA GLY A 83 -2.78 5.50 -8.77
C GLY A 83 -2.74 4.29 -7.84
N PHE A 84 -3.83 4.03 -7.12
CA PHE A 84 -3.95 2.84 -6.27
C PHE A 84 -3.88 1.53 -7.08
N ARG A 85 -4.62 1.45 -8.21
CA ARG A 85 -4.60 0.27 -9.08
C ARG A 85 -3.23 0.00 -9.71
N ASP A 86 -2.50 1.06 -10.07
CA ASP A 86 -1.16 0.92 -10.62
C ASP A 86 -0.17 0.51 -9.52
N ALA A 87 -0.29 1.09 -8.31
CA ALA A 87 0.52 0.74 -7.16
C ALA A 87 0.31 -0.73 -6.73
N ILE A 88 -0.94 -1.20 -6.62
CA ILE A 88 -1.22 -2.59 -6.23
C ILE A 88 -0.69 -3.56 -7.28
N LYS A 89 -0.77 -3.22 -8.57
CA LYS A 89 -0.22 -4.03 -9.66
C LYS A 89 1.30 -4.09 -9.61
N ALA A 90 1.97 -2.97 -9.39
CA ALA A 90 3.42 -2.90 -9.23
C ALA A 90 3.88 -3.72 -8.02
N VAL A 91 3.29 -3.49 -6.84
CA VAL A 91 3.65 -4.20 -5.60
C VAL A 91 3.36 -5.70 -5.69
N SER A 92 2.24 -6.10 -6.32
CA SER A 92 1.92 -7.52 -6.52
C SER A 92 2.94 -8.23 -7.40
N LYS A 93 3.52 -7.52 -8.38
CA LYS A 93 4.49 -8.08 -9.32
C LYS A 93 5.93 -8.06 -8.78
N PHE A 94 6.34 -6.95 -8.19
CA PHE A 94 7.74 -6.70 -7.84
C PHE A 94 8.03 -6.75 -6.34
N GLY A 95 6.99 -6.76 -5.51
CA GLY A 95 7.11 -6.65 -4.06
C GLY A 95 7.16 -5.19 -3.59
N PHE A 96 6.76 -4.96 -2.34
CA PHE A 96 6.64 -3.62 -1.76
C PHE A 96 7.99 -2.89 -1.69
N ASN A 97 8.99 -3.51 -1.07
CA ASN A 97 10.32 -2.90 -0.86
C ASN A 97 10.95 -2.46 -2.19
N TYR A 98 10.97 -3.34 -3.19
CA TYR A 98 11.51 -2.99 -4.50
C TYR A 98 10.74 -1.83 -5.14
N THR A 99 9.41 -1.86 -5.05
CA THR A 99 8.57 -0.82 -5.66
C THR A 99 8.85 0.54 -5.04
N VAL A 100 9.00 0.63 -3.72
CA VAL A 100 9.28 1.91 -3.05
C VAL A 100 10.70 2.40 -3.32
N ASP A 101 11.69 1.51 -3.37
CA ASP A 101 13.07 1.86 -3.75
C ASP A 101 13.10 2.37 -5.21
N TYR A 102 12.41 1.69 -6.12
CA TYR A 102 12.28 2.12 -7.50
C TYR A 102 11.62 3.50 -7.63
N ILE A 103 10.55 3.78 -6.87
CA ILE A 103 9.91 5.10 -6.84
C ILE A 103 10.89 6.16 -6.33
N VAL A 104 11.70 5.85 -5.31
CA VAL A 104 12.70 6.78 -4.78
C VAL A 104 13.77 7.09 -5.84
N GLU A 105 14.19 6.12 -6.64
CA GLU A 105 15.20 6.34 -7.68
C GLU A 105 14.61 7.02 -8.93
N ASN A 106 13.48 6.54 -9.42
CA ASN A 106 12.95 6.87 -10.76
C ASN A 106 11.76 7.84 -10.73
N LYS A 107 11.20 8.13 -9.54
CA LYS A 107 10.04 9.01 -9.33
C LYS A 107 8.74 8.55 -10.02
N CYS A 108 8.69 7.30 -10.45
CA CYS A 108 7.52 6.65 -11.04
C CYS A 108 7.39 5.22 -10.54
N LEU A 109 6.25 4.58 -10.82
CA LEU A 109 6.03 3.15 -10.55
C LEU A 109 6.77 2.29 -11.59
N PRO A 110 7.30 1.12 -11.19
CA PRO A 110 7.89 0.18 -12.13
C PRO A 110 6.85 -0.33 -13.12
N CYS A 111 7.20 -0.35 -14.39
CA CYS A 111 6.32 -0.78 -15.47
C CYS A 111 6.44 -2.28 -15.73
N GLU A 112 5.48 -2.86 -16.46
CA GLU A 112 5.50 -4.31 -16.71
C GLU A 112 6.75 -4.83 -17.43
N MET A 113 7.43 -3.98 -18.18
CA MET A 113 8.62 -4.34 -18.95
C MET A 113 9.92 -4.22 -18.14
N ASP A 114 9.86 -3.73 -16.91
CA ASP A 114 11.05 -3.63 -16.06
C ASP A 114 11.54 -5.02 -15.65
N PRO A 115 12.86 -5.26 -15.67
CA PRO A 115 13.42 -6.54 -15.24
C PRO A 115 13.02 -6.80 -13.80
N ALA A 116 12.55 -8.03 -13.52
CA ALA A 116 12.19 -8.41 -12.16
C ALA A 116 13.41 -8.24 -11.24
N PRO A 117 13.23 -7.75 -10.00
CA PRO A 117 14.32 -7.68 -9.03
C PRO A 117 14.98 -9.04 -8.90
N LEU A 118 16.32 -9.03 -8.84
CA LEU A 118 17.09 -10.21 -8.48
C LEU A 118 16.65 -10.63 -7.07
N GLN A 119 15.87 -11.71 -7.01
CA GLN A 119 15.37 -12.24 -5.75
C GLN A 119 16.58 -12.65 -4.90
N CYS A 120 16.78 -11.96 -3.78
CA CYS A 120 17.85 -12.30 -2.85
C CYS A 120 17.55 -13.71 -2.32
N ARG A 121 18.27 -14.72 -2.84
CA ARG A 121 18.22 -16.10 -2.36
C ARG A 121 18.80 -16.12 -0.95
N GLY A 122 18.01 -15.82 0.08
CA GLY A 122 18.58 -15.74 1.42
C GLY A 122 17.71 -15.49 2.64
N CYS A 123 16.40 -15.22 2.55
CA CYS A 123 15.55 -15.13 3.75
C CYS A 123 14.41 -16.14 3.69
N ALA A 124 14.73 -17.39 4.02
CA ALA A 124 13.75 -18.28 4.61
C ALA A 124 13.47 -17.75 6.03
N VAL A 125 12.29 -17.17 6.24
CA VAL A 125 11.80 -16.85 7.58
C VAL A 125 11.22 -18.15 8.14
N MET A 126 11.85 -18.66 9.21
CA MET A 126 11.30 -19.66 10.13
C MET A 126 10.16 -19.05 10.94
#